data_AF-A0A7T8IG38-F1
#
_entry.id   AF-A0A7T8IG38-F1
#
_cell.length_a   1.000
_cell.length_b   1.000
_cell.length_c   1.000
_cell.angle_alpha   90.00
_cell.angle_beta   90.00
_cell.angle_gamma   90.00
#
_symmetry.space_group_name_H-M   'P 1'
#
loop_
_entity.id
_entity.type
_entity.pdbx_description
1 polymer ?
#
loop_
_entity_poly.entity_id
_entity_poly.type
_entity_poly.pdbx_seq_one_letter_code
_entity_poly.pdbx_strand_id
1 'polypeptide(L)' 'MAEILKFIYVLIIFLFLFLVRTGVGEEFECFIDDDCPPKWNEFYVSKCIGHKCDWVWKWA' A
#
# COMPACT_ATOMS: atom_id res chain seq x y z
N MET A 1 36.10 4.86 -8.83
CA MET A 1 35.03 5.29 -9.76
C MET A 1 34.07 4.14 -10.11
N ALA A 2 34.57 3.01 -10.61
CA ALA A 2 33.73 1.84 -10.95
C ALA A 2 32.96 1.23 -9.76
N GLU A 3 33.54 1.18 -8.56
CA GLU A 3 32.85 0.69 -7.34
C GLU A 3 31.66 1.57 -6.94
N ILE A 4 31.81 2.89 -7.04
CA ILE A 4 30.73 3.85 -6.74
C ILE A 4 29.57 3.65 -7.73
N LEU A 5 29.88 3.43 -9.01
CA LEU A 5 28.87 3.15 -10.04
C LEU A 5 28.14 1.82 -9.77
N LYS A 6 28.86 0.77 -9.35
CA LYS A 6 28.25 -0.51 -8.94
C LYS A 6 27.32 -0.33 -7.74
N PHE A 7 27.74 0.46 -6.75
CA PHE A 7 26.93 0.73 -5.56
C PHE A 7 25.64 1.49 -5.91
N ILE A 8 25.72 2.52 -6.75
CA ILE A 8 24.56 3.26 -7.24
C ILE A 8 23.61 2.33 -8.00
N TYR A 9 24.13 1.44 -8.84
CA TYR A 9 23.31 0.50 -9.60
C TYR A 9 22.52 -0.45 -8.70
N VAL A 10 23.16 -1.00 -7.66
CA VAL A 10 22.48 -1.88 -6.68
C VAL A 10 21.42 -1.11 -5.89
N LEU A 11 21.69 0.13 -5.49
CA LEU A 11 20.71 0.98 -4.79
C LEU A 11 19.50 1.28 -5.67
N ILE A 12 19.70 1.59 -6.95
CA ILE A 12 18.62 1.84 -7.88
C ILE A 12 17.72 0.60 -8.00
N ILE A 13 18.30 -0.59 -8.20
CA ILE A 13 17.53 -1.84 -8.25
C ILE A 13 16.75 -2.08 -6.96
N PHE A 14 17.39 -1.88 -5.81
CA PHE A 14 16.74 -2.05 -4.52
C PHE A 14 15.55 -1.11 -4.35
N LEU A 15 15.71 0.17 -4.72
CA LEU A 15 14.63 1.17 -4.67
C LEU A 15 13.51 0.82 -5.65
N PHE A 16 13.81 0.36 -6.86
CA PHE A 16 12.78 -0.10 -7.81
C PHE A 16 11.98 -1.27 -7.25
N LEU A 17 12.64 -2.30 -6.70
CA LEU A 17 11.98 -3.45 -6.09
C LEU A 17 11.16 -3.04 -4.87
N PHE A 18 11.68 -2.10 -4.07
CA PHE A 18 10.96 -1.54 -2.94
C PHE A 18 9.70 -0.81 -3.40
N LEU A 19 9.79 0.09 -4.39
CA LEU A 19 8.65 0.83 -4.93
C LEU A 19 7.60 -0.08 -5.57
N VAL A 20 8.02 -1.12 -6.29
CA VAL A 20 7.12 -2.15 -6.85
C VAL A 20 6.41 -2.90 -5.73
N ARG A 21 7.13 -3.29 -4.67
CA ARG A 21 6.54 -3.99 -3.52
C ARG A 21 5.63 -3.09 -2.68
N THR A 22 5.99 -1.82 -2.52
CA THR A 22 5.22 -0.85 -1.74
C THR A 22 4.08 -0.24 -2.55
N GLY A 23 3.82 -0.75 -3.77
CA GLY A 23 2.62 -0.43 -4.52
C GLY A 23 2.38 1.06 -4.61
N VAL A 24 3.17 1.77 -5.43
CA VAL A 24 2.72 3.07 -5.95
C VAL A 24 1.37 2.84 -6.62
N GLY A 25 0.28 3.09 -5.88
CA GLY A 25 -1.08 3.07 -6.38
C GLY A 25 -1.92 1.81 -6.12
N GLU A 26 -1.61 0.96 -5.15
CA GLU A 26 -2.68 0.12 -4.56
C GLU A 26 -3.33 0.89 -3.39
N GLU A 27 -3.80 2.09 -3.69
CA GLU A 27 -5.12 2.42 -3.17
C GLU A 27 -6.01 1.34 -3.77
N PHE A 28 -6.38 0.36 -2.96
CA PHE A 28 -7.41 -0.61 -3.32
C PHE A 28 -8.63 0.23 -3.72
N GLU A 29 -8.74 0.47 -5.03
CA GLU A 29 -9.82 1.24 -5.60
C GLU A 29 -11.07 0.44 -5.29
N CYS A 30 -11.88 0.99 -4.40
CA CYS A 30 -13.10 0.36 -3.96
C CYS A 30 -14.27 1.12 -4.55
N PHE A 31 -15.33 0.38 -4.86
CA PHE A 31 -16.63 0.95 -5.21
C PHE A 31 -17.65 0.70 -4.10
N ILE A 32 -17.49 -0.42 -3.40
CA ILE A 32 -18.29 -0.81 -2.25
C ILE A 32 -17.41 -1.26 -1.08
N ASP A 33 -17.96 -1.25 0.13
CA ASP A 33 -17.24 -1.66 1.34
C ASP A 33 -16.74 -3.13 1.27
N ASP A 34 -17.44 -3.99 0.52
CA ASP A 34 -17.08 -5.40 0.32
C ASP A 34 -15.88 -5.62 -0.62
N ASP A 35 -15.49 -4.60 -1.42
CA ASP A 35 -14.25 -4.66 -2.21
C ASP A 35 -13.01 -4.59 -1.31
N CYS A 36 -13.17 -4.03 -0.10
CA CYS A 36 -12.09 -3.88 0.84
C CYS A 36 -11.84 -5.16 1.63
N PRO A 37 -10.58 -5.43 2.01
CA PRO A 37 -10.23 -6.62 2.78
C PRO A 37 -11.03 -6.67 4.09
N PRO A 38 -11.61 -7.82 4.44
CA PRO A 38 -12.48 -7.92 5.60
C PRO A 38 -11.76 -7.52 6.89
N LYS A 39 -12.55 -6.99 7.83
CA LYS A 39 -12.20 -6.57 9.20
C LYS A 39 -10.83 -7.06 9.68
N TRP A 40 -9.90 -6.13 9.84
CA TRP A 40 -8.59 -6.42 10.43
C TRP A 40 -8.67 -6.72 11.93
N ASN A 41 -9.62 -6.10 12.65
CA ASN A 41 -9.78 -6.24 14.11
C ASN A 41 -11.23 -6.03 14.55
N GLU A 42 -11.61 -6.43 15.77
CA GLU A 42 -12.98 -6.28 16.30
C GLU A 42 -13.44 -4.82 16.40
N PHE A 43 -12.48 -3.90 16.55
CA PHE A 43 -12.72 -2.47 16.70
C PHE A 43 -12.73 -1.69 15.37
N TYR A 44 -12.16 -2.26 14.30
CA TYR A 44 -11.93 -1.56 13.04
C TYR A 44 -12.53 -2.32 11.86
N VAL A 45 -13.33 -1.62 11.08
CA VAL A 45 -13.88 -2.11 9.82
C VAL A 45 -13.24 -1.32 8.67
N SER A 46 -12.89 -2.01 7.59
CA SER A 46 -12.55 -1.35 6.34
C SER A 46 -13.84 -0.80 5.71
N LYS A 47 -13.83 0.46 5.30
CA LYS A 47 -14.89 1.07 4.51
C LYS A 47 -14.31 1.70 3.26
N CYS A 48 -15.12 1.75 2.22
CA CYS A 48 -14.79 2.47 1.02
C CYS A 48 -15.12 3.95 1.18
N ILE A 49 -14.10 4.79 1.34
CA ILE A 49 -14.24 6.24 1.50
C ILE A 49 -13.47 6.92 0.37
N GLY A 50 -14.18 7.62 -0.50
CA GLY A 50 -13.54 8.36 -1.60
C GLY A 50 -12.74 7.45 -2.55
N HIS A 51 -13.29 6.27 -2.88
CA HIS A 51 -12.66 5.23 -3.70
C HIS A 51 -11.40 4.61 -3.11
N LYS A 52 -11.23 4.68 -1.79
CA LYS A 52 -10.09 4.10 -1.08
C LYS A 52 -10.57 3.32 0.14
N CYS A 53 -9.94 2.20 0.41
CA CYS A 53 -10.19 1.44 1.63
C CYS A 53 -9.57 2.15 2.83
N ASP A 54 -10.43 2.68 3.72
CA ASP A 54 -10.05 3.33 4.96
C ASP A 54 -10.47 2.50 6.18
N TRP A 55 -9.71 2.59 7.27
CA TRP A 55 -10.02 1.91 8.53
C TRP A 55 -10.83 2.81 9.45
N VAL A 56 -12.08 2.45 9.70
CA VAL A 56 -13.01 3.21 10.54
C VAL A 56 -13.32 2.46 11.82
N TRP A 57 -13.48 3.20 12.92
CA TRP A 57 -13.97 2.63 14.17
C TRP A 57 -15.39 2.07 13.98
N LYS A 58 -15.58 0.81 14.37
CA LYS A 58 -16.86 0.09 14.25
C LYS A 58 -18.01 0.73 15.05
N TRP A 59 -17.70 1.62 15.99
CA TRP A 59 -18.62 2.18 16.98
C TRP A 59 -18.79 3.72 16.88
N ALA A 60 -18.30 4.33 15.79
CA ALA A 60 -18.53 5.73 15.45
C ALA A 60 -19.73 5.86 14.50
#